data_AF-A0A134BY36-F1
#
_entry.id   AF-A0A134BY36-F1
#
_cell.length_a   1.000
_cell.length_b   1.000
_cell.length_c   1.000
_cell.angle_alpha   90.00
_cell.angle_beta   90.00
_cell.angle_gamma   90.00
#
_symmetry.space_group_name_H-M   'P 1'
#
loop_
_entity.id
_entity.type
_entity.pdbx_description
1 polymer ?
#
loop_
_entity_poly.entity_id
_entity_poly.type
_entity_poly.pdbx_seq_one_letter_code
_entity_poly.pdbx_strand_id
1 'polypeptide(L)'
;MKKQRLVNLHWADMTDSSSLIRVISETKPTEIYNLAAQSHVKVSFDVPEYTADTDAIGVLRLLEAVRICGLEHTCKIYQASTSELFGKVQEVPQRETTPFYPCSPYSVAKLYGFWIMKNYRESYGMYCCNGILFNHESERRGENFVTRKITLAACRIVQGYQEKLYLGNLDARRDWGMPRIMWNVCG
;
A
#
# COMPACT_ATOMS: atom_id res chain seq x y z
N MET A 1 -18.97 16.12 -28.99
CA MET A 1 -19.23 15.09 -27.96
C MET A 1 -18.18 15.18 -26.87
N LYS A 2 -18.54 15.51 -25.62
CA LYS A 2 -17.60 15.44 -24.49
C LYS A 2 -17.28 13.97 -24.25
N LYS A 3 -16.00 13.57 -24.32
CA LYS A 3 -15.57 12.20 -24.00
C LYS A 3 -16.06 11.85 -22.60
N GLN A 4 -16.68 10.68 -22.47
CA GLN A 4 -17.11 10.15 -21.18
C GLN A 4 -15.87 9.99 -20.29
N ARG A 5 -15.92 10.58 -19.09
CA ARG A 5 -14.83 10.51 -18.13
C ARG A 5 -14.86 9.12 -17.49
N LEU A 6 -13.81 8.33 -17.73
CA LEU A 6 -13.68 6.96 -17.18
C LEU A 6 -13.23 6.96 -15.71
N VAL A 7 -12.80 8.10 -15.18
CA VAL A 7 -12.29 8.24 -13.81
C VAL A 7 -13.05 9.35 -13.08
N ASN A 8 -13.82 8.98 -12.07
CA ASN A 8 -14.49 9.91 -11.17
C ASN A 8 -13.69 10.02 -9.87
N LEU A 9 -13.49 11.24 -9.39
CA LEU A 9 -12.75 11.52 -8.16
C LEU A 9 -13.73 11.90 -7.05
N HIS A 10 -13.58 11.28 -5.89
CA HIS A 10 -14.41 11.52 -4.71
C HIS A 10 -13.50 11.93 -3.54
N TRP A 11 -13.98 12.84 -2.70
CA TRP A 11 -13.28 13.22 -1.48
C TRP A 11 -13.59 12.22 -0.36
N ALA A 12 -12.57 11.48 0.05
CA ALA A 12 -12.58 10.57 1.19
C ALA A 12 -11.16 10.38 1.73
N ASP A 13 -11.05 10.00 3.00
CA ASP A 13 -9.78 9.75 3.67
C ASP A 13 -9.86 8.49 4.53
N MET A 14 -8.76 7.73 4.60
CA MET A 14 -8.67 6.49 5.37
C MET A 14 -8.79 6.71 6.89
N THR A 15 -8.66 7.94 7.35
CA THR A 15 -8.85 8.35 8.75
C THR A 15 -10.29 8.77 9.06
N ASP A 16 -11.14 8.95 8.05
CA ASP A 16 -12.55 9.37 8.19
C ASP A 16 -13.53 8.30 7.70
N SER A 17 -14.05 7.51 8.66
CA SER A 17 -15.05 6.47 8.41
C SER A 17 -16.29 6.98 7.67
N SER A 18 -16.76 8.19 7.99
CA SER A 18 -17.99 8.74 7.41
C SER A 18 -17.83 9.01 5.92
N SER A 19 -16.65 9.51 5.52
CA SER A 19 -16.32 9.75 4.11
C SER A 19 -16.26 8.45 3.31
N LEU A 20 -15.66 7.40 3.87
CA LEU A 20 -15.56 6.09 3.23
C LEU A 20 -16.94 5.46 3.04
N ILE A 21 -17.77 5.45 4.09
CA ILE A 21 -19.15 4.93 4.04
C ILE A 21 -19.95 5.67 2.96
N ARG A 22 -19.86 7.01 2.92
CA ARG A 22 -20.56 7.83 1.93
C ARG A 22 -20.16 7.44 0.51
N VAL A 23 -18.86 7.40 0.20
CA VAL A 23 -18.38 7.09 -1.16
C VAL A 23 -18.75 5.66 -1.56
N ILE A 24 -18.62 4.68 -0.67
CA ILE A 24 -18.94 3.28 -0.96
C ILE A 24 -20.46 3.10 -1.16
N SER A 25 -21.29 3.76 -0.36
CA SER A 25 -22.74 3.74 -0.50
C SER A 25 -23.21 4.36 -1.82
N GLU A 26 -22.62 5.48 -2.22
CA GLU A 26 -22.94 6.17 -3.48
C GLU A 26 -22.48 5.40 -4.72
N THR A 27 -21.27 4.83 -4.67
CA THR A 27 -20.63 4.21 -5.84
C THR A 27 -20.94 2.72 -5.98
N LYS A 28 -21.32 2.04 -4.90
CA LYS A 28 -21.61 0.60 -4.82
C LYS A 28 -20.59 -0.25 -5.59
N PRO A 29 -19.29 -0.18 -5.23
CA PRO A 29 -18.24 -0.79 -6.02
C PRO A 29 -18.33 -2.31 -6.01
N THR A 30 -18.07 -2.94 -7.15
CA THR A 30 -17.88 -4.40 -7.25
C THR A 30 -16.48 -4.82 -6.86
N GLU A 31 -15.51 -3.91 -6.96
CA GLU A 31 -14.11 -4.14 -6.60
C GLU A 31 -13.52 -2.90 -5.94
N ILE A 32 -12.75 -3.10 -4.87
CA ILE A 32 -12.01 -2.07 -4.17
C ILE A 32 -10.53 -2.47 -4.10
N TYR A 33 -9.66 -1.57 -4.53
CA TYR A 33 -8.22 -1.72 -4.42
C TYR A 33 -7.69 -0.74 -3.38
N ASN A 34 -7.43 -1.22 -2.16
CA ASN A 34 -6.91 -0.38 -1.09
C ASN A 34 -5.40 -0.17 -1.25
N LEU A 35 -5.03 0.90 -1.97
CA LEU A 35 -3.66 1.31 -2.23
C LEU A 35 -3.24 2.53 -1.40
N ALA A 36 -4.17 3.16 -0.69
CA ALA A 36 -3.90 4.34 0.13
C ALA A 36 -3.06 3.96 1.36
N ALA A 37 -2.01 4.74 1.63
CA ALA A 37 -1.11 4.52 2.76
C ALA A 37 -0.18 5.73 3.00
N GLN A 38 0.24 5.90 4.25
CA GLN A 38 1.52 6.53 4.56
C GLN A 38 2.63 5.51 4.25
N SER A 39 3.08 5.49 3.00
CA SER A 39 3.91 4.39 2.46
C SER A 39 5.41 4.49 2.70
N HIS A 40 5.90 5.54 3.37
CA HIS A 40 7.33 5.77 3.52
C HIS A 40 7.86 5.24 4.87
N VAL A 41 8.66 4.18 4.80
CA VAL A 41 9.19 3.46 5.98
C VAL A 41 9.93 4.41 6.95
N LYS A 42 10.84 5.25 6.46
CA LYS A 42 11.58 6.20 7.34
C LYS A 42 10.65 7.18 8.05
N VAL A 43 9.72 7.79 7.33
CA VAL A 43 8.75 8.76 7.86
C VAL A 43 7.83 8.12 8.91
N SER A 44 7.58 6.80 8.82
CA SER A 44 6.77 6.11 9.84
C SER A 44 7.36 6.14 11.25
N PHE A 45 8.68 6.34 11.40
CA PHE A 45 9.29 6.55 12.71
C PHE A 45 9.05 7.97 13.26
N ASP A 46 8.85 8.94 12.38
CA ASP A 46 8.61 10.34 12.75
C ASP A 46 7.11 10.60 13.01
N VAL A 47 6.22 9.90 12.28
CA VAL A 47 4.75 9.98 12.42
C VAL A 47 4.09 8.61 12.62
N PRO A 48 4.43 7.87 13.70
CA PRO A 48 3.97 6.49 13.90
C PRO A 48 2.45 6.39 14.11
N GLU A 49 1.84 7.32 14.84
CA GLU A 49 0.40 7.31 15.11
C GLU A 49 -0.42 7.49 13.83
N TYR A 50 -0.09 8.51 13.02
CA TYR A 50 -0.73 8.74 11.73
C TYR A 50 -0.55 7.55 10.78
N THR A 51 0.64 6.92 10.80
CA THR A 51 0.90 5.71 10.02
C THR A 51 0.00 4.57 10.46
N ALA A 52 -0.16 4.34 11.77
CA ALA A 52 -1.06 3.30 12.28
C ALA A 52 -2.53 3.60 11.97
N ASP A 53 -2.97 4.85 12.15
CA ASP A 53 -4.37 5.23 11.91
C ASP A 53 -4.77 5.05 10.44
N THR A 54 -3.86 5.39 9.52
CA THR A 54 -4.07 5.26 8.07
C THR A 54 -3.92 3.82 7.58
N ASP A 55 -2.78 3.17 7.89
CA ASP A 55 -2.37 1.90 7.26
C ASP A 55 -2.92 0.65 7.97
N ALA A 56 -3.33 0.79 9.24
CA ALA A 56 -3.95 -0.27 10.03
C ALA A 56 -5.45 -0.02 10.23
N ILE A 57 -5.80 1.02 10.98
CA ILE A 57 -7.21 1.29 11.34
C ILE A 57 -8.02 1.69 10.10
N GLY A 58 -7.43 2.40 9.15
CA GLY A 58 -8.08 2.69 7.88
C GLY A 58 -8.52 1.45 7.11
N VAL A 59 -7.76 0.35 7.18
CA VAL A 59 -8.14 -0.92 6.55
C VAL A 59 -9.40 -1.50 7.21
N LEU A 60 -9.47 -1.43 8.54
CA LEU A 60 -10.66 -1.82 9.29
C LEU A 60 -11.86 -0.94 8.90
N ARG A 61 -11.68 0.39 8.85
CA ARG A 61 -12.75 1.33 8.45
C ARG A 61 -13.29 1.00 7.07
N LEU A 62 -12.43 0.68 6.12
CA LEU A 62 -12.82 0.29 4.77
C LEU A 62 -13.66 -0.99 4.76
N LEU A 63 -13.21 -2.02 5.47
CA LEU A 63 -13.92 -3.30 5.59
C LEU A 63 -15.30 -3.13 6.21
N GLU A 64 -15.37 -2.37 7.31
CA GLU A 64 -16.65 -2.08 7.97
C GLU A 64 -17.55 -1.22 7.09
N ALA A 65 -17.02 -0.26 6.34
CA ALA A 65 -17.82 0.54 5.41
C ALA A 65 -18.49 -0.33 4.34
N VAL A 66 -17.79 -1.33 3.80
CA VAL A 66 -18.37 -2.30 2.86
C VAL A 66 -19.50 -3.10 3.51
N ARG A 67 -19.31 -3.58 4.75
CA ARG A 67 -20.34 -4.33 5.49
C ARG A 67 -21.55 -3.49 5.86
N ILE A 68 -21.33 -2.26 6.34
CA ILE A 68 -22.41 -1.30 6.66
C ILE A 68 -23.27 -1.01 5.42
N CYS A 69 -22.65 -0.99 4.23
CA CYS A 69 -23.36 -0.79 2.96
C CYS A 69 -24.03 -2.07 2.40
N GLY A 70 -23.92 -3.22 3.09
CA GLY A 70 -24.51 -4.49 2.64
C GLY A 70 -23.82 -5.07 1.39
N LEU A 71 -22.52 -4.81 1.23
CA LEU A 71 -21.74 -5.20 0.04
C LEU A 71 -20.76 -6.37 0.31
N GLU A 72 -20.83 -7.00 1.48
CA GLU A 72 -19.89 -8.04 1.93
C GLU A 72 -19.78 -9.26 0.99
N HIS A 73 -20.83 -9.55 0.22
CA HIS A 73 -20.88 -10.69 -0.71
C HIS A 73 -20.85 -10.29 -2.19
N THR A 74 -20.83 -8.98 -2.50
CA THR A 74 -20.86 -8.46 -3.87
C THR A 74 -19.62 -7.65 -4.22
N CYS A 75 -18.91 -7.12 -3.22
CA CYS A 75 -17.68 -6.36 -3.39
C CYS A 75 -16.45 -7.23 -3.10
N LYS A 76 -15.50 -7.26 -4.03
CA LYS A 76 -14.18 -7.86 -3.83
C LYS A 76 -13.18 -6.81 -3.36
N ILE A 77 -12.35 -7.13 -2.39
CA ILE A 77 -11.40 -6.18 -1.81
C ILE A 77 -9.97 -6.71 -1.93
N TYR A 78 -9.11 -5.92 -2.54
CA TYR A 78 -7.68 -6.12 -2.60
C TYR A 78 -6.97 -5.20 -1.61
N GLN A 79 -6.12 -5.76 -0.75
CA GLN A 79 -5.24 -5.01 0.14
C GLN A 79 -3.81 -5.02 -0.37
N ALA A 80 -3.22 -3.82 -0.53
CA ALA A 80 -1.79 -3.67 -0.74
C ALA A 80 -1.02 -3.95 0.57
N SER A 81 -0.64 -5.22 0.76
CA SER A 81 0.38 -5.65 1.70
C SER A 81 1.79 -5.43 1.11
N THR A 82 2.83 -5.94 1.76
CA THR A 82 4.21 -5.59 1.39
C THR A 82 5.21 -6.65 1.86
N SER A 83 6.33 -6.80 1.14
CA SER A 83 7.49 -7.58 1.60
C SER A 83 8.11 -7.04 2.89
N GLU A 84 7.86 -5.78 3.27
CA GLU A 84 8.32 -5.21 4.54
C GLU A 84 7.74 -5.93 5.77
N LEU A 85 6.67 -6.74 5.60
CA LEU A 85 6.15 -7.64 6.63
C LEU A 85 7.19 -8.68 7.08
N PHE A 86 8.12 -9.06 6.20
CA PHE A 86 9.17 -10.02 6.51
C PHE A 86 10.36 -9.42 7.25
N GLY A 87 10.48 -8.08 7.30
CA GLY A 87 11.54 -7.30 7.97
C GLY A 87 12.83 -8.07 8.27
N LYS A 88 12.96 -8.62 9.49
CA LYS A 88 14.04 -9.54 9.84
C LYS A 88 13.75 -10.92 9.25
N VAL A 89 14.25 -11.12 8.03
CA VAL A 89 14.05 -12.32 7.23
C VAL A 89 14.35 -13.61 7.99
N GLN A 90 13.39 -14.55 7.99
CA GLN A 90 13.52 -15.88 8.60
C GLN A 90 13.84 -16.98 7.56
N GLU A 91 13.43 -16.80 6.30
CA GLU A 91 13.63 -17.76 5.20
C GLU A 91 14.03 -17.02 3.90
N VAL A 92 14.82 -17.66 3.04
CA VAL A 92 15.22 -17.11 1.73
C VAL A 92 15.09 -18.20 0.66
N PRO A 93 14.35 -17.97 -0.45
CA PRO A 93 13.47 -16.82 -0.70
C PRO A 93 12.24 -16.83 0.21
N GLN A 94 11.60 -15.67 0.39
CA GLN A 94 10.35 -15.58 1.15
C GLN A 94 9.16 -16.01 0.27
N ARG A 95 8.14 -16.57 0.92
CA ARG A 95 6.86 -17.00 0.34
C ARG A 95 5.72 -16.75 1.33
N GLU A 96 4.49 -17.06 0.95
CA GLU A 96 3.28 -16.81 1.74
C GLU A 96 3.28 -17.49 3.11
N THR A 97 4.04 -18.57 3.26
CA THR A 97 4.19 -19.30 4.53
C THR A 97 5.37 -18.82 5.38
N THR A 98 6.22 -17.95 4.85
CA THR A 98 7.38 -17.44 5.59
C THR A 98 6.90 -16.59 6.77
N PRO A 99 7.43 -16.79 7.99
CA PRO A 99 7.02 -16.02 9.15
C PRO A 99 7.28 -14.51 9.01
N PHE A 100 6.31 -13.70 9.45
CA PHE A 100 6.47 -12.24 9.50
C PHE A 100 7.33 -11.79 10.68
N TYR A 101 8.15 -10.77 10.46
CA TYR A 101 8.96 -10.10 11.48
C TYR A 101 9.09 -8.62 11.11
N PRO A 102 8.07 -7.77 11.37
CA PRO A 102 8.12 -6.36 11.02
C PRO A 102 9.20 -5.61 11.81
N CYS A 103 9.83 -4.61 11.18
CA CYS A 103 10.95 -3.85 11.75
C CYS A 103 10.76 -2.32 11.72
N SER A 104 9.53 -1.84 11.51
CA SER A 104 9.17 -0.42 11.51
C SER A 104 7.70 -0.21 11.88
N PRO A 105 7.29 0.98 12.36
CA PRO A 105 5.88 1.31 12.58
C PRO A 105 5.01 1.06 11.34
N TYR A 106 5.51 1.40 10.14
CA TYR A 106 4.86 1.06 8.86
C TYR A 106 4.60 -0.43 8.71
N SER A 107 5.63 -1.27 8.87
CA SER A 107 5.47 -2.73 8.70
C SER A 107 4.56 -3.37 9.77
N VAL A 108 4.54 -2.82 10.99
CA VAL A 108 3.62 -3.25 12.05
C VAL A 108 2.18 -2.87 11.70
N ALA A 109 1.93 -1.65 11.21
CA ALA A 109 0.61 -1.22 10.76
C ALA A 109 0.11 -2.07 9.58
N LYS A 110 0.98 -2.33 8.60
CA LYS A 110 0.68 -3.23 7.48
C LYS A 110 0.42 -4.67 7.91
N LEU A 111 1.07 -5.14 8.98
CA LEU A 111 0.81 -6.47 9.55
C LEU A 111 -0.61 -6.56 10.13
N TYR A 112 -1.07 -5.52 10.83
CA TYR A 112 -2.48 -5.45 11.24
C TYR A 112 -3.41 -5.50 10.02
N GLY A 113 -3.14 -4.67 9.00
CA GLY A 113 -3.92 -4.64 7.75
C GLY A 113 -4.02 -6.02 7.07
N PHE A 114 -2.92 -6.77 7.06
CA PHE A 114 -2.88 -8.13 6.54
C PHE A 114 -3.80 -9.08 7.33
N TRP A 115 -3.70 -9.06 8.67
CA TRP A 115 -4.46 -9.96 9.53
C TRP A 115 -5.94 -9.63 9.60
N ILE A 116 -6.31 -8.35 9.61
CA ILE A 116 -7.72 -7.95 9.65
C ILE A 116 -8.43 -8.34 8.35
N MET A 117 -7.76 -8.23 7.19
CA MET A 117 -8.27 -8.74 5.92
C MET A 117 -8.51 -10.24 5.94
N LYS A 118 -7.56 -11.01 6.48
CA LYS A 118 -7.70 -12.46 6.64
C LYS A 118 -8.87 -12.80 7.56
N ASN A 119 -8.98 -12.10 8.69
CA ASN A 119 -10.06 -12.33 9.64
C ASN A 119 -11.43 -12.05 9.02
N TYR A 120 -11.60 -10.97 8.26
CA TYR A 120 -12.90 -10.66 7.64
C TYR A 120 -13.28 -11.66 6.55
N ARG A 121 -12.29 -12.17 5.80
CA ARG A 121 -12.50 -13.28 4.85
C ARG A 121 -12.99 -14.54 5.57
N GLU A 122 -12.36 -14.90 6.68
CA GLU A 122 -12.66 -16.15 7.41
C GLU A 122 -13.94 -16.05 8.27
N SER A 123 -14.19 -14.91 8.89
CA SER A 123 -15.31 -14.71 9.81
C SER A 123 -16.62 -14.32 9.12
N TYR A 124 -16.55 -13.59 8.00
CA TYR A 124 -17.75 -13.09 7.30
C TYR A 124 -17.90 -13.64 5.88
N GLY A 125 -16.97 -14.47 5.40
CA GLY A 125 -17.03 -14.99 4.04
C GLY A 125 -16.86 -13.91 2.96
N MET A 126 -16.26 -12.78 3.29
CA MET A 126 -15.99 -11.69 2.35
C MET A 126 -14.89 -12.08 1.36
N TYR A 127 -15.00 -11.63 0.11
CA TYR A 127 -13.91 -11.76 -0.84
C TYR A 127 -12.85 -10.68 -0.58
N CYS A 128 -11.91 -10.98 0.32
CA CYS A 128 -10.78 -10.10 0.63
C CYS A 128 -9.46 -10.81 0.37
N CYS A 129 -8.49 -10.18 -0.31
CA CYS A 129 -7.17 -10.75 -0.56
C CYS A 129 -6.03 -9.78 -0.20
N ASN A 130 -4.87 -10.33 0.13
CA ASN A 130 -3.65 -9.57 0.43
C ASN A 130 -2.64 -9.81 -0.68
N GLY A 131 -2.18 -8.76 -1.35
CA GLY A 131 -1.02 -8.84 -2.23
C GLY A 131 0.25 -8.53 -1.47
N ILE A 132 1.09 -9.53 -1.20
CA ILE A 132 2.41 -9.34 -0.57
C ILE A 132 3.40 -8.90 -1.66
N LEU A 133 3.40 -7.61 -1.97
CA LEU A 133 4.21 -7.03 -3.04
C LEU A 133 5.63 -6.71 -2.57
N PHE A 134 6.62 -7.14 -3.35
CA PHE A 134 8.01 -6.69 -3.21
C PHE A 134 8.22 -5.30 -3.82
N ASN A 135 9.40 -4.71 -3.61
CA ASN A 135 9.68 -3.37 -4.09
C ASN A 135 9.46 -3.29 -5.61
N HIS A 136 8.76 -2.24 -6.04
CA HIS A 136 8.49 -1.98 -7.45
C HIS A 136 8.63 -0.50 -7.74
N GLU A 137 9.23 -0.22 -8.90
CA GLU A 137 9.79 1.09 -9.21
C GLU A 137 9.41 1.51 -10.63
N SER A 138 9.16 2.81 -10.82
CA SER A 138 8.86 3.38 -12.15
C SER A 138 9.30 4.84 -12.20
N GLU A 139 9.17 5.44 -13.37
CA GLU A 139 9.35 6.87 -13.57
C GLU A 139 8.35 7.73 -12.78
N ARG A 140 7.30 7.14 -12.23
CA ARG A 140 6.29 7.80 -11.38
C ARG A 140 6.53 7.62 -9.89
N ARG A 141 7.59 6.91 -9.50
CA ARG A 141 7.92 6.70 -8.09
C ARG A 141 8.19 8.04 -7.41
N GLY A 142 7.76 8.18 -6.14
CA GLY A 142 8.03 9.39 -5.35
C GLY A 142 9.53 9.63 -5.16
N GLU A 143 9.94 10.90 -5.16
CA GLU A 143 11.36 11.30 -5.14
C GLU A 143 12.11 10.92 -3.85
N ASN A 144 11.35 10.64 -2.79
CA ASN A 144 11.91 10.23 -1.49
C ASN A 144 12.37 8.76 -1.46
N PHE A 145 11.93 7.93 -2.42
CA PHE A 145 12.38 6.53 -2.53
C PHE A 145 13.77 6.45 -3.19
N VAL A 146 14.59 5.50 -2.74
CA VAL A 146 16.03 5.45 -3.05
C VAL A 146 16.33 5.39 -4.55
N THR A 147 15.57 4.61 -5.31
CA THR A 147 15.72 4.44 -6.77
C THR A 147 15.49 5.75 -7.50
N ARG A 148 14.36 6.44 -7.20
CA ARG A 148 14.02 7.72 -7.83
C ARG A 148 15.01 8.80 -7.42
N LYS A 149 15.39 8.85 -6.14
CA LYS A 149 16.41 9.75 -5.62
C LYS A 149 17.73 9.61 -6.38
N ILE A 150 18.19 8.39 -6.62
CA ILE A 150 19.40 8.10 -7.41
C ILE A 150 19.24 8.59 -8.85
N THR A 151 18.15 8.20 -9.54
CA THR A 151 17.96 8.58 -10.95
C THR A 151 17.86 10.08 -11.16
N LEU A 152 17.17 10.81 -10.26
CA LEU A 152 17.05 12.26 -10.35
C LEU A 152 18.38 12.96 -10.06
N ALA A 153 19.11 12.50 -9.03
CA ALA A 153 20.40 13.08 -8.71
C ALA A 153 21.42 12.84 -9.83
N ALA A 154 21.46 11.64 -10.44
CA ALA A 154 22.32 11.36 -11.57
C ALA A 154 22.05 12.32 -12.75
N CYS A 155 20.77 12.53 -13.11
CA CYS A 155 20.41 13.49 -14.14
C CYS A 155 20.80 14.93 -13.77
N ARG A 156 20.55 15.36 -12.53
CA ARG A 156 20.90 16.71 -12.06
C ARG A 156 22.42 16.93 -12.04
N ILE A 157 23.21 15.92 -11.69
CA ILE A 157 24.68 15.98 -11.69
C ILE A 157 25.22 16.16 -13.11
N VAL A 158 24.71 15.37 -14.07
CA VAL A 158 25.12 15.50 -15.48
C VAL A 158 24.76 16.87 -16.06
N GLN A 159 23.66 17.47 -15.60
CA GLN A 159 23.22 18.80 -16.02
C GLN A 159 23.86 19.95 -15.23
N GLY A 160 24.74 19.67 -14.26
CA GLY A 160 25.39 20.68 -13.43
C GLY A 160 24.51 21.35 -12.37
N TYR A 161 23.30 20.83 -12.13
CA TYR A 161 22.36 21.35 -11.12
C TYR A 161 22.59 20.80 -9.70
N GLN A 162 23.44 19.78 -9.56
CA GLN A 162 23.73 19.13 -8.29
C GLN A 162 25.16 18.59 -8.32
N GLU A 163 25.93 18.73 -7.24
CA GLU A 163 27.31 18.21 -7.20
C GLU A 163 27.40 16.78 -6.66
N LYS A 164 26.61 16.45 -5.63
CA LYS A 164 26.74 15.20 -4.87
C LYS A 164 25.39 14.62 -4.50
N LEU A 165 25.33 13.29 -4.40
CA LEU A 165 24.19 12.54 -3.86
C LEU A 165 24.55 11.96 -2.50
N TYR A 166 23.68 12.16 -1.51
CA TYR A 166 23.82 11.56 -0.19
C TYR A 166 22.88 10.36 -0.03
N LEU A 167 23.42 9.23 0.38
CA LEU A 167 22.70 7.99 0.65
C LEU A 167 22.96 7.49 2.07
N GLY A 168 22.09 6.61 2.56
CA GLY A 168 22.26 5.91 3.83
C GLY A 168 23.03 4.60 3.65
N ASN A 169 22.49 3.51 4.19
CA ASN A 169 23.08 2.19 4.07
C ASN A 169 23.20 1.72 2.60
N LEU A 170 24.43 1.53 2.13
CA LEU A 170 24.74 1.05 0.77
C LEU A 170 24.73 -0.47 0.65
N ASP A 171 24.80 -1.22 1.75
CA ASP A 171 24.80 -2.67 1.77
C ASP A 171 23.38 -3.28 1.73
N ALA A 172 22.35 -2.42 1.73
CA ALA A 172 20.97 -2.85 1.68
C ALA A 172 20.64 -3.56 0.35
N ARG A 173 20.21 -4.83 0.43
CA ARG A 173 19.74 -5.62 -0.71
C ARG A 173 18.22 -5.61 -0.78
N ARG A 174 17.67 -5.49 -1.99
CA ARG A 174 16.23 -5.50 -2.27
C ARG A 174 15.97 -6.22 -3.59
N ASP A 175 14.80 -6.85 -3.69
CA ASP A 175 14.26 -7.34 -4.95
C ASP A 175 13.42 -6.22 -5.57
N TRP A 176 13.70 -5.85 -6.83
CA TRP A 176 13.06 -4.72 -7.52
C TRP A 176 12.35 -5.17 -8.80
N GLY A 177 11.04 -4.93 -8.88
CA GLY A 177 10.20 -5.19 -10.05
C GLY A 177 9.59 -3.93 -10.70
N MET A 178 8.81 -4.15 -11.77
CA MET A 178 8.09 -3.09 -12.49
C MET A 178 6.59 -3.07 -12.08
N PRO A 179 6.00 -1.93 -11.68
CA PRO A 179 4.62 -1.85 -11.17
C PRO A 179 3.57 -2.34 -12.18
N ARG A 180 3.82 -2.13 -13.48
CA ARG A 180 2.91 -2.57 -14.55
C ARG A 180 2.70 -4.08 -14.55
N ILE A 181 3.74 -4.85 -14.23
CA ILE A 181 3.65 -6.31 -14.18
C ILE A 181 2.86 -6.74 -12.94
N MET A 182 3.08 -6.06 -11.80
CA MET A 182 2.39 -6.37 -10.55
C MET A 182 0.89 -6.07 -10.61
N TRP A 183 0.47 -5.03 -11.34
CA TRP A 183 -0.96 -4.69 -11.47
C TRP A 183 -1.80 -5.78 -12.16
N ASN A 184 -1.20 -6.52 -13.09
CA ASN A 184 -1.87 -7.64 -13.76
C ASN A 184 -2.13 -8.83 -12.82
N VAL A 185 -1.50 -8.86 -11.64
CA VAL A 185 -1.67 -9.92 -10.63
C VAL A 185 -2.73 -9.54 -9.60
N CYS A 186 -3.13 -8.26 -9.54
CA CYS A 186 -4.11 -7.76 -8.57
C CYS A 186 -5.57 -7.97 -9.02
N GLY A 187 -5.81 -8.19 -10.32
CA GLY A 187 -7.13 -8.33 -10.93
C GLY A 187 -7.54 -9.77 -11.23
#